data_AF-S3B4Y7-F1
#
_entry.id   AF-S3B4Y7-F1
#
_cell.length_a   1.000
_cell.length_b   1.000
_cell.length_c   1.000
_cell.angle_alpha   90.00
_cell.angle_beta   90.00
_cell.angle_gamma   90.00
#
_symmetry.space_group_name_H-M   'P 1'
#
loop_
_entity.id
_entity.type
_entity.pdbx_description
1 polymer ?
#
loop_
_entity_poly.entity_id
_entity_poly.type
_entity_poly.pdbx_seq_one_letter_code
_entity_poly.pdbx_strand_id
1 'polypeptide(L)'
;MAKNDLNQRILDIAAATEAEAQRAADAGDLAEAKRVLSAGVRDLRDYKRELTEAERSIREQFQDAKLANRQSGQTVGMFMGSKTRAAMARGRAAQGRKLAGNQASALQPYAQAKMNVDRAIATIDRAKADVADEAARLREGKSVPSASTAQEAEVASHPSPPPSAPPPPPPPVPAQWATDPHGRHQHRWWDGARWTEHVSNDGVVTADPI
;
A
#
# COMPACT_ATOMS: atom_id res chain seq x y z
N MET A 1 -17.00 10.50 13.76
CA MET A 1 -15.55 10.35 13.53
C MET A 1 -15.04 11.58 12.80
N ALA A 2 -14.07 12.29 13.37
CA ALA A 2 -13.44 13.45 12.73
C ALA A 2 -12.46 12.99 11.63
N LYS A 3 -12.06 13.85 10.70
CA LYS A 3 -11.11 13.49 9.61
C LYS A 3 -9.77 12.94 10.14
N ASN A 4 -9.27 13.49 11.25
CA ASN A 4 -8.06 13.00 11.91
C ASN A 4 -8.22 11.58 12.48
N ASP A 5 -9.43 11.23 12.89
CA ASP A 5 -9.77 9.95 13.52
C ASP A 5 -9.58 8.78 12.54
N LEU A 6 -9.89 9.00 11.26
CA LEU A 6 -9.80 7.95 10.23
C LEU A 6 -8.35 7.54 9.95
N ASN A 7 -7.48 8.53 9.75
CA ASN A 7 -6.07 8.26 9.49
C ASN A 7 -5.36 7.75 10.74
N GLN A 8 -5.71 8.28 11.92
CA GLN A 8 -5.12 7.83 13.17
C GLN A 8 -5.39 6.34 13.41
N ARG A 9 -6.63 5.88 13.19
CA ARG A 9 -6.97 4.46 13.34
C ARG A 9 -6.16 3.55 12.41
N ILE A 10 -5.84 4.00 11.19
CA ILE A 10 -4.98 3.23 10.26
C ILE A 10 -3.56 3.13 10.82
N LEU A 11 -3.01 4.25 11.30
CA LEU A 11 -1.68 4.30 11.89
C LEU A 11 -1.59 3.44 13.15
N ASP A 12 -2.62 3.46 14.00
CA ASP A 12 -2.66 2.68 15.22
C ASP A 12 -2.68 1.16 14.92
N ILE A 13 -3.50 0.72 13.95
CA ILE A 13 -3.52 -0.69 13.52
C ILE A 13 -2.15 -1.12 12.97
N ALA A 14 -1.55 -0.29 12.10
CA ALA A 14 -0.26 -0.59 11.51
C ALA A 14 0.86 -0.66 12.55
N ALA A 15 0.95 0.35 13.43
CA ALA A 15 1.97 0.43 14.47
C ALA A 15 1.84 -0.69 15.50
N ALA A 16 0.61 -1.05 15.90
CA ALA A 16 0.38 -2.17 16.80
C ALA A 16 0.83 -3.51 16.17
N THR A 17 0.47 -3.72 14.90
CA THR A 17 0.87 -4.93 14.15
C THR A 17 2.38 -5.03 14.03
N GLU A 18 3.05 -3.94 13.66
CA GLU A 18 4.50 -3.90 13.50
C GLU A 18 5.24 -4.13 14.82
N ALA A 19 4.81 -3.46 15.90
CA ALA A 19 5.42 -3.64 17.22
C ALA A 19 5.27 -5.07 17.74
N GLU A 20 4.11 -5.71 17.51
CA GLU A 20 3.90 -7.09 17.92
C GLU A 20 4.68 -8.10 17.05
N ALA A 21 4.74 -7.87 15.74
CA ALA A 21 5.54 -8.68 14.84
C ALA A 21 7.04 -8.58 15.15
N GLN A 22 7.54 -7.38 15.46
CA GLN A 22 8.93 -7.16 15.85
C GLN A 22 9.26 -7.88 17.16
N ARG A 23 8.39 -7.80 18.18
CA ARG A 23 8.57 -8.54 19.44
C ARG A 23 8.66 -10.05 19.21
N ALA A 24 7.82 -10.60 18.33
CA ALA A 24 7.87 -12.01 17.97
C ALA A 24 9.18 -12.38 17.24
N ALA A 25 9.64 -11.52 16.33
CA ALA A 25 10.91 -11.69 15.63
C ALA A 25 12.12 -11.63 16.58
N ASP A 26 12.14 -10.68 17.51
CA ASP A 26 13.18 -10.53 18.54
C ASP A 26 13.24 -11.75 19.48
N ALA A 27 12.10 -12.40 19.71
CA ALA A 27 12.01 -13.66 20.45
C ALA A 27 12.44 -14.89 19.62
N GLY A 28 12.77 -14.71 18.33
CA GLY A 28 13.12 -15.78 17.40
C GLY A 28 11.93 -16.55 16.81
N ASP A 29 10.69 -16.14 17.10
CA ASP A 29 9.48 -16.77 16.56
C ASP A 29 9.01 -16.07 15.28
N LEU A 30 9.72 -16.35 14.19
CA LEU A 30 9.39 -15.83 12.86
C LEU A 30 8.04 -16.37 12.33
N ALA A 31 7.55 -17.49 12.86
CA ALA A 31 6.23 -18.01 12.48
C ALA A 31 5.13 -17.16 13.09
N GLU A 32 5.27 -16.77 14.36
CA GLU A 32 4.36 -15.85 15.03
C GLU A 32 4.40 -14.45 14.41
N ALA A 33 5.59 -13.92 14.11
CA ALA A 33 5.71 -12.64 13.41
C ALA A 33 4.90 -12.61 12.10
N LYS A 34 4.96 -13.68 11.29
CA LYS A 34 4.14 -13.80 10.07
C LYS A 34 2.64 -13.88 10.34
N ARG A 35 2.22 -14.56 11.40
CA ARG A 35 0.80 -14.64 11.78
C ARG A 35 0.26 -13.28 12.16
N VAL A 36 1.00 -12.53 12.98
CA VAL A 36 0.67 -11.16 13.39
C VAL A 36 0.54 -10.24 12.18
N LEU A 37 1.54 -10.21 11.29
CA LEU A 37 1.48 -9.40 10.05
C LEU A 37 0.26 -9.79 9.19
N SER A 38 -0.04 -11.08 9.07
CA SER A 38 -1.23 -11.56 8.33
C SER A 38 -2.55 -11.24 9.02
N ALA A 39 -2.57 -11.05 10.35
CA ALA A 39 -3.71 -10.56 11.09
C ALA A 39 -3.90 -9.06 10.85
N GLY A 40 -2.85 -8.24 10.96
CA GLY A 40 -2.93 -6.81 10.69
C GLY A 40 -3.39 -6.47 9.27
N VAL A 41 -2.96 -7.24 8.25
CA VAL A 41 -3.50 -7.09 6.88
C VAL A 41 -5.01 -7.37 6.81
N ARG A 42 -5.51 -8.35 7.56
CA ARG A 42 -6.96 -8.62 7.64
C ARG A 42 -7.66 -7.44 8.31
N ASP A 43 -7.17 -6.95 9.43
CA ASP A 43 -7.78 -5.83 10.16
C ASP A 43 -7.84 -4.56 9.30
N LEU A 44 -6.79 -4.28 8.53
CA LEU A 44 -6.78 -3.17 7.57
C LEU A 44 -7.81 -3.37 6.44
N ARG A 45 -7.93 -4.58 5.90
CA ARG A 45 -8.95 -4.89 4.88
C ARG A 45 -10.37 -4.77 5.44
N ASP A 46 -10.56 -5.13 6.70
CA ASP A 46 -11.84 -5.03 7.39
C ASP A 46 -12.20 -3.56 7.62
N TYR A 47 -11.23 -2.75 8.06
CA TYR A 47 -11.38 -1.30 8.16
C TYR A 47 -11.68 -0.64 6.80
N LYS A 48 -11.08 -1.11 5.70
CA LYS A 48 -11.42 -0.65 4.34
C LYS A 48 -12.89 -0.92 3.98
N ARG A 49 -13.47 -2.04 4.45
CA ARG A 49 -14.90 -2.34 4.26
C ARG A 49 -15.76 -1.36 5.06
N GLU A 50 -15.42 -1.09 6.32
CA GLU A 50 -16.09 -0.05 7.13
C GLU A 50 -16.08 1.32 6.43
N LEU A 51 -14.94 1.73 5.87
CA LEU A 51 -14.83 3.00 5.12
C LEU A 51 -15.75 3.02 3.89
N THR A 52 -15.87 1.89 3.19
CA THR A 52 -16.73 1.77 2.00
C THR A 52 -18.22 1.83 2.37
N GLU A 53 -18.59 1.25 3.51
CA GLU A 53 -19.96 1.34 4.05
C GLU A 53 -20.28 2.78 4.50
N ALA A 54 -19.34 3.46 5.14
CA ALA A 54 -19.50 4.87 5.50
C ALA A 54 -19.68 5.77 4.25
N GLU A 55 -18.89 5.55 3.19
CA GLU A 55 -19.07 6.24 1.90
C GLU A 55 -20.46 5.99 1.30
N ARG A 56 -20.97 4.75 1.39
CA ARG A 56 -22.32 4.39 0.92
C ARG A 56 -23.39 5.14 1.70
N SER A 57 -23.33 5.13 3.03
CA SER A 57 -24.28 5.84 3.88
C SER A 57 -24.29 7.34 3.60
N ILE A 58 -23.11 7.97 3.44
CA ILE A 58 -23.01 9.39 3.07
C ILE A 58 -23.69 9.63 1.72
N ARG A 59 -23.44 8.79 0.71
CA ARG A 59 -24.07 8.94 -0.61
C ARG A 59 -25.59 8.86 -0.50
N GLU A 60 -26.13 7.91 0.26
CA GLU A 60 -27.57 7.75 0.49
C GLU A 60 -28.17 9.01 1.13
N GLN A 61 -27.58 9.53 2.21
CA GLN A 61 -28.04 10.77 2.86
C GLN A 61 -28.09 11.96 1.88
N PHE A 62 -27.09 12.08 1.00
CA PHE A 62 -27.09 13.13 -0.03
C PHE A 62 -28.09 12.88 -1.17
N GLN A 63 -28.42 11.62 -1.49
CA GLN A 63 -29.50 11.31 -2.43
C GLN A 63 -30.85 11.70 -1.85
N ASP A 64 -31.10 11.37 -0.59
CA ASP A 64 -32.34 11.73 0.11
C ASP A 64 -32.48 13.26 0.20
N ALA A 65 -31.41 13.97 0.53
CA ALA A 65 -31.39 15.43 0.55
C ALA A 65 -31.68 16.05 -0.84
N LYS A 66 -31.18 15.44 -1.92
CA LYS A 66 -31.50 15.87 -3.30
C LYS A 66 -32.96 15.60 -3.65
N LEU A 67 -33.51 14.46 -3.22
CA LEU A 67 -34.91 14.11 -3.45
C LEU A 67 -35.84 15.07 -2.71
N ALA A 68 -35.55 15.37 -1.44
CA ALA A 68 -36.29 16.34 -0.63
C ALA A 68 -36.26 17.75 -1.25
N ASN A 69 -35.09 18.21 -1.71
CA ASN A 69 -34.95 19.49 -2.42
C ASN A 69 -35.82 19.52 -3.69
N ARG A 70 -35.86 18.42 -4.46
CA ARG A 70 -36.74 18.31 -5.64
C ARG A 70 -38.22 18.35 -5.27
N GLN A 71 -38.64 17.60 -4.25
CA GLN A 71 -40.03 17.48 -3.81
C GLN A 71 -40.60 18.79 -3.23
N SER A 72 -39.79 19.55 -2.48
CA SER A 72 -40.19 20.84 -1.90
C SER A 72 -40.74 21.85 -2.92
N GLY A 73 -40.28 21.76 -4.18
CA GLY A 73 -40.73 22.63 -5.26
C GLY A 73 -42.06 22.24 -5.91
N GLN A 74 -42.46 20.96 -5.79
CA GLN A 74 -43.71 20.47 -6.39
C GLN A 74 -44.92 20.85 -5.54
N THR A 75 -44.82 20.71 -4.21
CA THR A 75 -45.91 20.97 -3.27
C THR A 75 -46.21 22.47 -3.11
N VAL A 76 -45.18 23.29 -2.91
CA VAL A 76 -45.36 24.75 -2.70
C VAL A 76 -45.57 25.49 -4.02
N GLY A 77 -44.98 25.00 -5.11
CA GLY A 77 -45.08 25.65 -6.42
C GLY A 77 -46.49 25.65 -7.00
N MET A 78 -47.33 24.67 -6.63
CA MET A 78 -48.65 24.45 -7.23
C MET A 78 -49.64 25.59 -6.97
N PHE A 79 -49.48 26.31 -5.85
CA PHE A 79 -50.36 27.40 -5.42
C PHE A 79 -49.80 28.80 -5.71
N MET A 80 -48.62 28.89 -6.34
CA MET A 80 -47.92 30.15 -6.56
C MET A 80 -47.88 30.57 -8.02
N GLY A 81 -47.88 31.89 -8.24
CA GLY A 81 -47.75 32.53 -9.56
C GLY A 81 -46.41 32.21 -10.26
N SER A 82 -46.39 32.39 -11.59
CA SER A 82 -45.29 31.98 -12.47
C SER A 82 -43.93 32.60 -12.10
N LYS A 83 -43.90 33.89 -11.74
CA LYS A 83 -42.66 34.58 -11.31
C LYS A 83 -42.08 33.98 -10.04
N THR A 84 -42.92 33.71 -9.04
CA THR A 84 -42.51 33.08 -7.77
C THR A 84 -42.01 31.66 -8.00
N ARG A 85 -42.69 30.90 -8.87
CA ARG A 85 -42.26 29.55 -9.28
C ARG A 85 -40.88 29.55 -9.96
N ALA A 86 -40.62 30.53 -10.82
CA ALA A 86 -39.32 30.69 -11.50
C ALA A 86 -38.19 31.09 -10.53
N ALA A 87 -38.46 31.96 -9.56
CA ALA A 87 -37.49 32.27 -8.49
C ALA A 87 -37.18 31.04 -7.63
N MET A 88 -38.20 30.28 -7.21
CA MET A 88 -38.06 29.03 -6.47
C MET A 88 -37.27 27.97 -7.24
N ALA A 89 -37.49 27.84 -8.55
CA ALA A 89 -36.73 26.91 -9.40
C ALA A 89 -35.22 27.24 -9.43
N ARG A 90 -34.87 28.53 -9.54
CA ARG A 90 -33.47 28.98 -9.48
C ARG A 90 -32.84 28.74 -8.11
N GLY A 91 -33.57 29.00 -7.04
CA GLY A 91 -33.14 28.71 -5.67
C GLY A 91 -32.82 27.22 -5.45
N ARG A 92 -33.71 26.33 -5.89
CA ARG A 92 -33.49 24.87 -5.83
C ARG A 92 -32.30 24.41 -6.65
N ALA A 93 -32.11 24.97 -7.85
CA ALA A 93 -30.94 24.67 -8.68
C ALA A 93 -29.63 25.08 -7.97
N ALA A 94 -29.61 26.23 -7.31
CA ALA A 94 -28.46 26.66 -6.50
C ALA A 94 -28.24 25.73 -5.30
N GLN A 95 -29.29 25.35 -4.59
CA GLN A 95 -29.21 24.40 -3.47
C GLN A 95 -28.75 23.01 -3.92
N GLY A 96 -29.18 22.54 -5.09
CA GLY A 96 -28.71 21.29 -5.69
C GLY A 96 -27.21 21.29 -5.97
N ARG A 97 -26.66 22.40 -6.50
CA ARG A 97 -25.21 22.57 -6.69
C ARG A 97 -24.46 22.56 -5.36
N LYS A 98 -24.98 23.26 -4.34
CA LYS A 98 -24.39 23.23 -2.98
C LYS A 98 -24.37 21.81 -2.40
N LEU A 99 -25.47 21.06 -2.52
CA LEU A 99 -25.53 19.67 -2.06
C LEU A 99 -24.49 18.79 -2.77
N ALA A 100 -24.28 18.99 -4.08
CA ALA A 100 -23.24 18.26 -4.82
C ALA A 100 -21.82 18.60 -4.35
N GLY A 101 -21.52 19.88 -4.12
CA GLY A 101 -20.23 20.31 -3.55
C GLY A 101 -20.00 19.79 -2.14
N ASN A 102 -21.04 19.82 -1.29
CA ASN A 102 -20.99 19.29 0.07
C ASN A 102 -20.78 17.76 0.06
N GLN A 103 -21.45 17.04 -0.86
CA GLN A 103 -21.27 15.60 -1.02
C GLN A 103 -19.82 15.25 -1.39
N ALA A 104 -19.24 15.95 -2.37
CA ALA A 104 -17.86 15.74 -2.77
C ALA A 104 -16.88 15.99 -1.60
N SER A 105 -17.11 17.08 -0.86
CA SER A 105 -16.29 17.45 0.31
C SER A 105 -16.41 16.45 1.46
N ALA A 106 -17.58 15.82 1.64
CA ALA A 106 -17.82 14.81 2.65
C ALA A 106 -17.17 13.46 2.32
N LEU A 107 -17.10 13.10 1.03
CA LEU A 107 -16.50 11.83 0.58
C LEU A 107 -14.97 11.88 0.46
N GLN A 108 -14.38 13.04 0.20
CA GLN A 108 -12.94 13.19 -0.05
C GLN A 108 -12.03 12.58 1.04
N PRO A 109 -12.31 12.73 2.36
CA PRO A 109 -11.48 12.13 3.40
C PRO A 109 -11.48 10.60 3.39
N TYR A 110 -12.59 9.97 3.01
CA TYR A 110 -12.73 8.52 2.97
C TYR A 110 -11.95 7.92 1.79
N ALA A 111 -11.98 8.58 0.64
CA ALA A 111 -11.15 8.20 -0.50
C ALA A 111 -9.66 8.22 -0.14
N GLN A 112 -9.22 9.29 0.55
CA GLN A 112 -7.83 9.40 1.03
C GLN A 112 -7.49 8.32 2.06
N ALA A 113 -8.38 8.06 3.03
CA ALA A 113 -8.18 7.03 4.04
C ALA A 113 -8.04 5.64 3.41
N LYS A 114 -8.84 5.30 2.38
CA LYS A 114 -8.72 4.02 1.67
C LYS A 114 -7.37 3.87 0.96
N MET A 115 -6.87 4.93 0.33
CA MET A 115 -5.51 4.92 -0.24
C MET A 115 -4.44 4.72 0.83
N ASN A 116 -4.63 5.30 2.02
CA ASN A 116 -3.70 5.13 3.15
C ASN A 116 -3.74 3.69 3.67
N VAL A 117 -4.92 3.06 3.73
CA VAL A 117 -5.05 1.62 4.05
C VAL A 117 -4.29 0.78 3.02
N ASP A 118 -4.45 1.05 1.73
CA ASP A 118 -3.75 0.28 0.67
C ASP A 118 -2.23 0.42 0.79
N ARG A 119 -1.74 1.61 1.13
CA ARG A 119 -0.31 1.84 1.42
C ARG A 119 0.16 1.05 2.65
N ALA A 120 -0.62 1.06 3.74
CA ALA A 120 -0.30 0.34 4.96
C ALA A 120 -0.24 -1.18 4.73
N ILE A 121 -1.21 -1.74 4.00
CA ILE A 121 -1.21 -3.15 3.59
C ILE A 121 0.06 -3.48 2.81
N ALA A 122 0.43 -2.67 1.82
CA ALA A 122 1.63 -2.90 1.03
C ALA A 122 2.94 -2.87 1.86
N THR A 123 2.98 -2.07 2.93
CA THR A 123 4.12 -2.04 3.86
C THR A 123 4.17 -3.30 4.72
N ILE A 124 3.05 -3.74 5.26
CA ILE A 124 2.98 -4.98 6.05
C ILE A 124 3.29 -6.21 5.18
N ASP A 125 2.83 -6.23 3.93
CA ASP A 125 3.14 -7.32 2.99
C ASP A 125 4.64 -7.39 2.66
N ARG A 126 5.32 -6.24 2.55
CA ARG A 126 6.79 -6.19 2.40
C ARG A 126 7.50 -6.74 3.64
N ALA A 127 7.16 -6.25 4.83
CA ALA A 127 7.72 -6.76 6.08
C ALA A 127 7.52 -8.27 6.24
N LYS A 128 6.35 -8.78 5.81
CA LYS A 128 6.07 -10.23 5.82
C LYS A 128 6.96 -11.01 4.86
N ALA A 129 7.29 -10.45 3.71
CA ALA A 129 8.24 -11.03 2.76
C ALA A 129 9.65 -11.10 3.38
N ASP A 130 10.11 -10.03 4.02
CA ASP A 130 11.42 -9.99 4.68
C ASP A 130 11.54 -11.05 5.79
N VAL A 131 10.51 -11.17 6.63
CA VAL A 131 10.43 -12.24 7.65
C VAL A 131 10.38 -13.63 7.00
N ALA A 132 9.85 -13.75 5.78
CA ALA A 132 9.83 -15.00 5.05
C ALA A 132 11.20 -15.41 4.52
N ASP A 133 11.94 -14.45 3.97
CA ASP A 133 13.29 -14.66 3.49
C ASP A 133 14.24 -14.98 4.65
N GLU A 134 14.11 -14.28 5.79
CA GLU A 134 14.92 -14.57 6.98
C GLU A 134 14.65 -15.98 7.52
N ALA A 135 13.38 -16.39 7.58
CA ALA A 135 13.03 -17.75 7.98
C ALA A 135 13.57 -18.81 7.01
N ALA A 136 13.71 -18.50 5.72
CA ALA A 136 14.31 -19.39 4.73
C ALA A 136 15.84 -19.48 4.94
N ARG A 137 16.51 -18.35 5.13
CA ARG A 137 17.96 -18.29 5.41
C ARG A 137 18.35 -19.08 6.65
N LEU A 138 17.58 -18.98 7.74
CA LEU A 138 17.83 -19.75 8.95
C LEU A 138 17.64 -21.27 8.75
N ARG A 139 16.73 -21.68 7.86
CA ARG A 139 16.56 -23.09 7.48
C ARG A 139 17.75 -23.58 6.67
N GLU A 140 18.19 -22.80 5.68
CA GLU A 140 19.34 -23.12 4.82
C GLU A 140 20.66 -23.15 5.61
N GLY A 141 20.92 -22.17 6.47
CA GLY A 141 22.13 -22.14 7.31
C GLY A 141 22.18 -23.24 8.37
N LYS A 142 21.04 -23.84 8.73
CA LYS A 142 20.98 -25.01 9.64
C LYS A 142 21.18 -26.33 8.89
N SER A 143 21.06 -26.33 7.57
CA SER A 143 21.36 -27.46 6.70
C SER A 143 22.75 -27.32 6.07
N VAL A 144 23.71 -28.16 6.49
CA VAL A 144 25.01 -28.55 5.86
C VAL A 144 26.25 -28.06 6.67
N PRO A 145 27.23 -28.95 7.01
CA PRO A 145 27.66 -30.09 6.20
C PRO A 145 27.48 -31.48 6.82
N SER A 146 26.71 -32.33 6.11
CA SER A 146 26.89 -33.78 6.17
C SER A 146 26.67 -34.35 4.76
N ALA A 147 27.75 -34.33 3.98
CA ALA A 147 28.03 -35.24 2.87
C ALA A 147 29.49 -35.06 2.43
N SER A 148 30.42 -35.44 3.31
CA SER A 148 31.78 -35.82 2.92
C SER A 148 32.08 -37.15 3.58
N THR A 149 31.59 -38.23 2.95
CA THR A 149 32.13 -39.60 3.10
C THR A 149 31.88 -40.33 1.78
N ALA A 150 32.81 -40.19 0.84
CA ALA A 150 33.20 -41.21 -0.13
C ALA A 150 34.22 -40.60 -1.09
N GLN A 151 35.47 -40.53 -0.65
CA GLN A 151 36.61 -40.34 -1.54
C GLN A 151 37.71 -41.32 -1.14
N GLU A 152 37.56 -42.56 -1.59
CA GLU A 152 38.59 -43.61 -1.71
C GLU A 152 37.93 -44.73 -2.54
N ALA A 153 38.37 -45.18 -3.72
CA ALA A 153 39.55 -44.93 -4.52
C ALA A 153 39.18 -45.28 -5.97
N GLU A 154 39.60 -44.50 -6.98
CA GLU A 154 39.99 -45.11 -8.26
C GLU A 154 40.99 -44.21 -9.00
N VAL A 155 42.17 -44.78 -9.19
CA VAL A 155 43.30 -44.26 -9.94
C VAL A 155 42.99 -44.41 -11.43
N ALA A 156 42.93 -43.32 -12.19
CA ALA A 156 43.45 -43.24 -13.57
C ALA A 156 43.10 -41.93 -14.29
N SER A 157 44.15 -41.31 -14.86
CA SER A 157 44.16 -40.52 -16.11
C SER A 157 43.37 -39.21 -16.20
N HIS A 158 44.11 -38.10 -16.06
CA HIS A 158 43.80 -36.84 -16.75
C HIS A 158 43.86 -37.02 -18.28
N PRO A 159 42.92 -36.43 -19.02
CA PRO A 159 43.27 -35.74 -20.26
C PRO A 159 42.97 -34.24 -20.16
N SER A 160 43.86 -33.42 -20.71
CA SER A 160 43.74 -31.96 -20.77
C SER A 160 42.43 -31.48 -21.43
N PRO A 161 41.76 -30.43 -20.91
CA PRO A 161 40.68 -29.77 -21.63
C PRO A 161 41.23 -28.81 -22.72
N PRO A 162 40.50 -28.59 -23.84
CA PRO A 162 40.82 -27.57 -24.84
C PRO A 162 40.60 -26.14 -24.30
N PRO A 163 41.13 -25.08 -24.95
CA PRO A 163 41.01 -23.70 -24.43
C PRO A 163 39.54 -23.28 -24.25
N SER A 164 39.21 -22.85 -23.03
CA SER A 164 37.88 -22.35 -22.64
C SER A 164 37.44 -21.17 -23.49
N ALA A 165 36.20 -21.25 -24.00
CA ALA A 165 35.44 -20.10 -24.47
C ALA A 165 35.32 -19.04 -23.36
N PRO A 166 35.26 -17.74 -23.68
CA PRO A 166 35.05 -16.69 -22.68
C PRO A 166 33.73 -16.94 -21.92
N PRO A 167 33.68 -16.62 -20.61
CA PRO A 167 32.46 -16.79 -19.82
C PRO A 167 31.33 -15.94 -20.43
N PRO A 168 30.07 -16.41 -20.38
CA PRO A 168 28.93 -15.62 -20.82
C PRO A 168 28.88 -14.29 -20.03
N PRO A 169 28.48 -13.18 -20.67
CA PRO A 169 28.34 -11.90 -19.97
C PRO A 169 27.37 -12.05 -18.78
N PRO A 170 27.58 -11.33 -17.67
CA PRO A 170 26.67 -11.36 -16.54
C PRO A 170 25.26 -10.95 -16.99
N PRO A 171 24.20 -11.52 -16.39
CA PRO A 171 22.84 -11.14 -16.73
C PRO A 171 22.63 -9.64 -16.47
N PRO A 172 21.86 -8.94 -17.32
CA PRO A 172 21.54 -7.54 -17.08
C PRO A 172 20.82 -7.41 -15.74
N VAL A 173 21.35 -6.54 -14.87
CA VAL A 173 20.72 -6.19 -13.60
C VAL A 173 19.37 -5.53 -13.89
N PRO A 174 18.25 -6.08 -13.40
CA PRO A 174 16.93 -5.48 -13.64
C PRO A 174 16.80 -4.13 -12.91
N ALA A 175 15.83 -3.33 -13.33
CA ALA A 175 15.55 -2.06 -12.69
C ALA A 175 15.10 -2.28 -11.22
N GLN A 176 15.79 -1.62 -10.28
CA GLN A 176 15.58 -1.84 -8.85
C GLN A 176 16.03 -0.63 -8.01
N TRP A 177 15.57 -0.57 -6.77
CA TRP A 177 16.12 0.31 -5.75
C TRP A 177 17.42 -0.26 -5.22
N ALA A 178 18.48 0.54 -5.23
CA ALA A 178 19.77 0.15 -4.67
C ALA A 178 20.36 1.34 -3.86
N THR A 179 21.34 1.06 -3.00
CA THR A 179 21.97 2.08 -2.15
C THR A 179 22.51 3.24 -3.00
N ASP A 180 22.26 4.48 -2.58
CA ASP A 180 22.70 5.67 -3.32
C ASP A 180 24.25 5.71 -3.40
N PRO A 181 24.84 5.67 -4.61
CA PRO A 181 26.30 5.74 -4.76
C PRO A 181 26.89 7.08 -4.29
N HIS A 182 26.08 8.14 -4.23
CA HIS A 182 26.51 9.45 -3.75
C HIS A 182 26.37 9.61 -2.22
N GLY A 183 25.71 8.66 -1.54
CA GLY A 183 25.48 8.69 -0.10
C GLY A 183 24.62 9.88 0.39
N ARG A 184 23.93 10.58 -0.51
CA ARG A 184 23.04 11.71 -0.18
C ARG A 184 21.65 11.24 0.23
N HIS A 185 21.25 10.07 -0.26
CA HIS A 185 19.97 9.42 -0.01
C HIS A 185 20.15 7.96 0.44
N GLN A 186 19.12 7.34 1.00
CA GLN A 186 19.19 5.93 1.43
C GLN A 186 19.22 4.98 0.22
N HIS A 187 18.35 5.24 -0.75
CA HIS A 187 18.28 4.48 -2.00
C HIS A 187 18.13 5.39 -3.22
N ARG A 188 18.68 4.96 -4.36
CA ARG A 188 18.48 5.56 -5.69
C ARG A 188 17.97 4.50 -6.65
N TRP A 189 17.16 4.90 -7.62
CA TRP A 189 16.61 3.98 -8.61
C TRP A 189 17.63 3.71 -9.71
N TRP A 190 17.94 2.43 -9.92
CA TRP A 190 18.70 1.92 -11.05
C TRP A 190 17.72 1.47 -12.13
N ASP A 191 17.83 1.99 -13.35
CA ASP A 191 16.91 1.65 -14.46
C ASP A 191 17.30 0.39 -15.25
N GLY A 192 18.38 -0.28 -14.84
CA GLY A 192 18.97 -1.41 -15.54
C GLY A 192 20.24 -1.06 -16.33
N ALA A 193 20.48 0.23 -16.59
CA ALA A 193 21.66 0.73 -17.31
C ALA A 193 22.36 1.91 -16.63
N ARG A 194 21.63 2.74 -15.88
CA ARG A 194 22.13 3.91 -15.17
C ARG A 194 21.31 4.21 -13.92
N TRP A 195 21.93 4.97 -13.02
CA TRP A 195 21.21 5.62 -11.92
C TRP A 195 20.31 6.72 -12.47
N THR A 196 19.13 6.87 -11.89
CA THR A 196 18.18 7.93 -12.23
C THR A 196 18.08 8.97 -11.10
N GLU A 197 17.32 10.04 -11.35
CA GLU A 197 17.04 11.08 -10.36
C GLU A 197 16.11 10.60 -9.23
N HIS A 198 15.46 9.45 -9.36
CA HIS A 198 14.55 8.97 -8.32
C HIS A 198 15.34 8.43 -7.13
N VAL A 199 15.08 8.98 -5.97
CA VAL A 199 15.69 8.60 -4.69
C VAL A 199 14.61 8.27 -3.67
N SER A 200 14.94 7.46 -2.67
CA SER A 200 14.06 7.12 -1.57
C SER A 200 14.79 7.34 -0.24
N ASN A 201 14.15 8.10 0.66
CA ASN A 201 14.59 8.31 2.04
C ASN A 201 13.44 7.94 2.98
N ASP A 202 13.68 7.03 3.92
CA ASP A 202 12.67 6.54 4.86
C ASP A 202 11.38 6.08 4.15
N GLY A 203 11.53 5.49 2.95
CA GLY A 203 10.44 5.03 2.10
C GLY A 203 9.70 6.13 1.32
N VAL A 204 10.12 7.39 1.40
CA VAL A 204 9.56 8.50 0.62
C VAL A 204 10.36 8.68 -0.66
N VAL A 205 9.70 8.48 -1.81
CA VAL A 205 10.30 8.68 -3.13
C VAL A 205 10.28 10.17 -3.51
N THR A 206 11.44 10.72 -3.80
CA THR A 206 11.63 12.09 -4.31
C THR A 206 12.51 12.08 -5.56
N ALA A 207 12.59 13.22 -6.26
CA ALA A 207 13.54 13.42 -7.35
C ALA A 207 14.70 14.30 -6.88
N ASP A 208 15.93 13.81 -7.02
CA ASP A 208 17.18 14.53 -6.80
C ASP A 208 18.05 14.39 -8.06
N PRO A 209 18.31 15.48 -8.79
CA PRO A 209 19.15 15.44 -9.98
C PRO A 209 20.56 14.94 -9.63
N ILE A 210 21.13 14.11 -10.52
CA ILE A 210 22.46 13.50 -10.40
C ILE A 210 23.56 14.54 -10.56
#